data_AF-A0AAW2J564-F1
#
_entry.id   AF-A0AAW2J564-F1
#
_cell.length_a   1.000
_cell.length_b   1.000
_cell.length_c   1.000
_cell.angle_alpha   90.00
_cell.angle_beta   90.00
_cell.angle_gamma   90.00
#
_symmetry.space_group_name_H-M   'P 1'
#
loop_
_entity.id
_entity.type
_entity.pdbx_description
1 polymer ?
#
loop_
_entity_poly.entity_id
_entity_poly.type
_entity_poly.pdbx_seq_one_letter_code
_entity_poly.pdbx_strand_id
1 'polypeptide(L)'
;MGDERDPLAAKKRKVDEHMGPIEEVKTIELTQQPGRRPTKIGTLLDAQLEKTLVAFLQENISAFTWDAVDMCGIDPEIMVHRLNFYVVDDGASRERRHASRTSGHEHP
;
A
#
# COMPACT_ATOMS: atom_id res chain seq x y z
N MET A 1 19.00 -37.76 -8.36
CA MET A 1 18.12 -37.01 -7.42
C MET A 1 19.00 -36.02 -6.68
N GLY A 2 18.95 -34.77 -7.08
CA GLY A 2 19.68 -33.67 -6.44
C GLY A 2 18.76 -32.46 -6.54
N ASP A 3 18.44 -31.86 -5.39
CA ASP A 3 17.35 -30.90 -5.25
C ASP A 3 17.68 -29.58 -5.97
N GLU A 4 16.87 -29.23 -6.97
CA GLU A 4 17.02 -28.00 -7.75
C GLU A 4 16.49 -26.82 -6.93
N ARG A 5 17.38 -26.21 -6.13
CA ARG A 5 17.04 -25.11 -5.25
C ARG A 5 16.61 -23.87 -6.05
N ASP A 6 15.30 -23.69 -6.14
CA ASP A 6 14.61 -22.54 -6.72
C ASP A 6 15.20 -21.20 -6.23
N PRO A 7 15.73 -20.35 -7.14
CA PRO A 7 16.32 -19.06 -6.78
C PRO A 7 15.30 -17.97 -6.43
N LEU A 8 13.98 -18.22 -6.47
CA LEU A 8 12.94 -17.24 -6.11
C LEU A 8 12.73 -17.08 -4.59
N ALA A 9 13.65 -17.56 -3.75
CA ALA A 9 13.63 -17.44 -2.29
C ALA A 9 13.64 -15.98 -1.78
N ALA A 10 12.46 -15.37 -1.76
CA ALA A 10 12.05 -14.22 -0.96
C ALA A 10 13.03 -13.04 -0.91
N LYS A 11 13.05 -12.22 -1.98
CA LYS A 11 13.54 -10.84 -1.91
C LYS A 11 12.56 -9.99 -1.06
N LYS A 12 12.58 -10.19 0.26
CA LYS A 12 11.80 -9.42 1.23
C LYS A 12 12.08 -7.93 0.99
N ARG A 13 11.07 -7.20 0.53
CA ARG A 13 11.09 -5.74 0.54
C ARG A 13 11.35 -5.33 1.99
N LYS A 14 12.41 -4.54 2.22
CA LYS A 14 12.59 -3.87 3.51
C LYS A 14 11.41 -2.90 3.65
N VAL A 15 10.42 -3.30 4.43
CA VAL A 15 9.38 -2.39 4.90
C VAL A 15 10.11 -1.43 5.83
N ASP A 16 9.99 -0.14 5.56
CA ASP A 16 10.49 0.89 6.46
C ASP A 16 9.81 0.72 7.81
N GLU A 17 10.56 0.74 8.91
CA GLU A 17 10.00 0.43 10.25
C GLU A 17 8.97 1.49 10.70
N HIS A 18 8.92 2.67 10.05
CA HIS A 18 7.86 3.66 10.22
C HIS A 18 6.57 3.39 9.44
N MET A 19 6.50 2.37 8.58
CA MET A 19 5.36 2.12 7.70
C MET A 19 4.33 1.10 8.27
N GLY A 20 4.50 0.67 9.51
CA GLY A 20 3.59 -0.23 10.22
C GLY A 20 2.48 0.49 11.00
N PRO A 21 1.44 -0.24 11.46
CA PRO A 21 0.52 0.25 12.49
C PRO A 21 1.28 0.71 13.74
N ILE A 22 0.86 1.83 14.33
CA ILE A 22 1.47 2.41 15.55
C ILE A 22 1.21 1.52 16.78
N GLU A 23 0.08 0.82 16.79
CA GLU A 23 -0.33 -0.15 17.79
C GLU A 23 -0.51 -1.53 17.18
N GLU A 24 -0.54 -2.58 18.02
CA GLU A 24 -0.95 -3.91 17.56
C GLU A 24 -2.42 -3.87 17.11
N VAL A 25 -2.74 -4.62 16.05
CA VAL A 25 -4.08 -4.65 15.46
C VAL A 25 -4.62 -6.07 15.36
N LYS A 26 -5.89 -6.25 15.75
CA LYS A 26 -6.63 -7.50 15.60
C LYS A 26 -7.57 -7.44 14.40
N THR A 27 -7.86 -8.61 13.83
CA THR A 27 -8.71 -8.76 12.66
C THR A 27 -10.14 -9.10 13.10
N ILE A 28 -11.13 -8.43 12.52
CA ILE A 28 -12.56 -8.61 12.78
C ILE A 28 -13.34 -8.77 11.46
N GLU A 29 -14.42 -9.55 11.51
CA GLU A 29 -15.35 -9.70 10.39
C GLU A 29 -16.54 -8.76 10.57
N LEU A 30 -16.74 -7.84 9.61
CA LEU A 30 -17.89 -6.93 9.61
C LEU A 30 -19.14 -7.52 8.93
N THR A 31 -19.02 -8.66 8.24
CA THR A 31 -20.16 -9.31 7.59
C THR A 31 -19.87 -10.79 7.34
N GLN A 32 -20.92 -11.59 7.20
CA GLN A 32 -20.85 -13.02 6.84
C GLN A 32 -20.81 -13.23 5.32
N GLN A 33 -20.82 -12.17 4.51
CA GLN A 33 -20.77 -12.28 3.05
C GLN A 33 -19.41 -12.81 2.57
N PRO A 34 -19.37 -13.86 1.74
CA PRO A 34 -18.12 -14.42 1.21
C PRO A 34 -17.40 -13.42 0.30
N GLY A 35 -16.07 -13.41 0.35
CA GLY A 35 -15.23 -12.53 -0.48
C GLY A 35 -15.06 -11.10 0.03
N ARG A 36 -15.76 -10.70 1.10
CA ARG A 36 -15.49 -9.44 1.80
C ARG A 36 -14.13 -9.50 2.49
N ARG A 37 -13.43 -8.36 2.50
CA ARG A 37 -12.14 -8.23 3.19
C ARG A 37 -12.39 -8.01 4.68
N PRO A 38 -11.67 -8.70 5.58
CA PRO A 38 -11.79 -8.45 7.00
C PRO A 38 -11.19 -7.09 7.38
N THR A 39 -11.67 -6.50 8.46
CA THR A 39 -11.22 -5.19 8.95
C THR A 39 -10.23 -5.37 10.09
N LYS A 40 -9.27 -4.44 10.22
CA LYS A 40 -8.31 -4.43 11.33
C LYS A 40 -8.59 -3.24 12.25
N ILE A 41 -8.61 -3.49 13.56
CA ILE A 41 -8.80 -2.49 14.61
C ILE A 41 -7.70 -2.62 15.67
N GLY A 42 -7.39 -1.52 16.36
CA GLY A 42 -6.41 -1.49 17.46
C GLY A 42 -6.75 -2.46 18.59
N THR A 43 -5.73 -3.04 19.23
CA THR A 43 -5.89 -3.88 20.42
C THR A 43 -6.04 -3.07 21.70
N LEU A 44 -5.68 -1.77 21.70
CA LEU A 44 -5.76 -0.88 22.87
C LEU A 44 -7.17 -0.28 23.09
N LEU A 45 -8.15 -0.64 22.26
CA LEU A 45 -9.54 -0.21 22.43
C LEU A 45 -10.16 -0.82 23.70
N ASP A 46 -10.86 0.01 24.46
CA ASP A 46 -11.71 -0.46 25.56
C ASP A 46 -12.81 -1.41 25.04
N ALA A 47 -13.18 -2.42 25.82
CA ALA A 47 -14.12 -3.46 25.41
C ALA A 47 -15.56 -2.96 25.13
N GLN A 48 -15.97 -1.83 25.69
CA GLN A 48 -17.26 -1.20 25.37
C GLN A 48 -17.14 -0.33 24.12
N LEU A 49 -16.02 0.40 23.97
CA LEU A 49 -15.73 1.19 22.78
C LEU A 49 -15.58 0.30 21.54
N GLU A 50 -14.90 -0.84 21.66
CA GLU A 50 -14.77 -1.85 20.60
C GLU A 50 -16.13 -2.32 20.10
N LYS A 51 -17.03 -2.74 21.00
CA LYS A 51 -18.38 -3.20 20.62
C LYS A 51 -19.17 -2.12 19.88
N THR A 52 -19.07 -0.88 20.36
CA THR A 52 -19.73 0.29 19.75
C THR A 52 -19.16 0.58 18.36
N LEU A 53 -17.83 0.52 18.21
CA LEU A 53 -17.14 0.70 16.93
C LEU A 53 -17.49 -0.41 15.93
N VAL A 54 -17.50 -1.67 16.36
CA VAL A 54 -17.88 -2.82 15.52
C VAL A 54 -19.31 -2.67 15.02
N ALA A 55 -20.27 -2.37 15.91
CA ALA A 55 -21.66 -2.15 15.52
C ALA A 55 -21.80 -1.00 14.51
N PHE A 56 -21.16 0.16 14.77
CA PHE A 56 -21.17 1.30 13.87
C PHE A 56 -20.59 0.98 12.48
N LEU A 57 -19.50 0.23 12.41
CA LEU A 57 -18.88 -0.21 11.15
C LEU A 57 -19.75 -1.23 10.39
N GLN A 58 -20.50 -2.07 11.11
CA GLN A 58 -21.45 -3.02 10.51
C GLN A 58 -22.68 -2.29 9.94
N GLU A 59 -23.24 -1.32 10.66
CA GLU A 59 -24.36 -0.48 10.22
C GLU A 59 -24.01 0.34 8.96
N ASN A 60 -22.78 0.84 8.89
CA ASN A 60 -22.32 1.72 7.80
C ASN A 60 -21.50 0.98 6.73
N ILE A 61 -21.58 -0.36 6.66
CA ILE A 61 -20.66 -1.17 5.85
C ILE A 61 -20.68 -0.79 4.36
N SER A 62 -21.82 -0.35 3.83
CA SER A 62 -21.98 0.11 2.43
C SER A 62 -21.22 1.40 2.11
N ALA A 63 -20.99 2.28 3.09
CA ALA A 63 -20.23 3.51 2.91
C ALA A 63 -18.70 3.26 2.85
N PHE A 64 -18.24 2.17 3.45
CA PHE A 64 -16.81 1.80 3.53
C PHE A 64 -16.41 0.67 2.56
N THR A 65 -17.36 0.13 1.79
CA THR A 65 -17.10 -0.89 0.76
C THR A 65 -17.59 -0.48 -0.60
N TRP A 66 -17.33 0.77 -0.99
CA TRP A 66 -17.26 1.14 -2.40
C TRP A 66 -16.07 0.39 -3.01
N ASP A 67 -16.34 -0.43 -4.03
CA ASP A 67 -15.30 -0.94 -4.90
C ASP A 67 -14.73 0.22 -5.74
N ALA A 68 -13.57 0.02 -6.38
CA ALA A 68 -13.04 0.97 -7.35
C ALA A 68 -14.04 1.25 -8.50
N VAL A 69 -14.91 0.28 -8.83
CA VAL A 69 -16.01 0.45 -9.79
C VAL A 69 -17.13 1.34 -9.25
N ASP A 70 -17.44 1.31 -7.95
CA ASP A 70 -18.50 2.16 -7.35
C ASP A 70 -18.08 3.63 -7.24
N MET A 71 -16.77 3.91 -7.31
CA MET A 71 -16.21 5.27 -7.37
C MET A 71 -16.24 5.92 -8.77
N CYS A 72 -17.02 5.40 -9.73
CA CYS A 72 -17.22 6.00 -11.06
C CYS A 72 -18.08 7.29 -11.06
N GLY A 73 -17.94 8.13 -10.04
CA GLY A 73 -18.67 9.40 -9.89
C GLY A 73 -18.08 10.60 -10.66
N ILE A 74 -17.01 10.40 -11.44
CA ILE A 74 -16.39 11.45 -12.26
C ILE A 74 -16.11 10.88 -13.65
N ASP A 75 -16.59 11.58 -14.67
CA ASP A 75 -16.31 11.25 -16.08
C ASP A 75 -14.80 11.31 -16.37
N PRO A 76 -14.21 10.34 -17.09
CA PRO A 76 -12.83 10.41 -17.56
C PRO A 76 -12.47 11.72 -18.31
N GLU A 77 -13.42 12.36 -19.02
CA GLU A 77 -13.22 13.69 -19.62
C GLU A 77 -13.07 14.81 -18.58
N ILE A 78 -13.65 14.66 -17.39
CA ILE A 78 -13.51 15.59 -16.26
C ILE A 78 -12.24 15.28 -15.45
N MET A 79 -11.79 14.02 -15.43
CA MET A 79 -10.57 13.58 -14.72
C MET A 79 -9.24 13.99 -15.41
N VAL A 80 -9.25 14.81 -16.45
CA VAL A 80 -8.03 15.20 -17.17
C VAL A 80 -7.22 16.25 -16.39
N HIS A 81 -6.32 15.79 -15.51
CA HIS A 81 -5.27 16.63 -14.92
C HIS A 81 -4.23 17.04 -15.99
N ARG A 82 -4.52 18.14 -16.70
CA ARG A 82 -3.58 18.75 -17.67
C ARG A 82 -2.47 19.49 -16.92
N LEU A 83 -1.35 18.81 -16.66
CA LEU A 83 -0.14 19.46 -16.17
C LEU A 83 0.42 20.38 -17.26
N ASN A 84 0.33 21.70 -17.04
CA ASN A 84 0.80 22.70 -18.00
C ASN A 84 2.30 22.95 -17.85
N PHE A 85 3.11 22.14 -18.52
CA PHE A 85 4.55 22.39 -18.67
C PHE A 85 4.77 23.46 -19.75
N TYR A 86 5.24 24.64 -19.32
CA TYR A 86 5.92 25.55 -20.23
C TYR A 86 7.30 24.94 -20.55
N VAL A 87 7.44 24.38 -21.74
CA VAL A 87 8.77 24.07 -22.27
C VAL A 87 9.41 25.40 -22.67
N VAL A 88 10.13 26.00 -21.73
CA VAL A 88 11.26 26.86 -22.10
C VAL A 88 12.28 25.89 -22.69
N ASP A 89 12.41 25.90 -24.01
CA ASP A 89 13.30 24.99 -24.74
C ASP A 89 14.75 25.40 -24.49
N ASP A 90 15.32 24.89 -23.41
CA ASP A 90 16.77 24.83 -23.21
C ASP A 90 17.15 23.68 -22.27
N GLY A 91 17.22 22.47 -22.83
CA GLY A 91 18.20 21.47 -22.42
C GLY A 91 18.21 20.94 -20.97
N ALA A 92 17.07 20.85 -20.27
CA ALA A 92 17.01 20.31 -18.90
C ALA A 92 17.20 18.77 -18.81
N SER A 93 18.36 18.26 -19.22
CA SER A 93 18.75 16.86 -19.02
C SER A 93 18.97 16.57 -17.53
N ARG A 94 18.10 15.75 -16.93
CA ARG A 94 18.25 15.33 -15.54
C ARG A 94 19.31 14.24 -15.39
N GLU A 95 20.54 14.67 -15.14
CA GLU A 95 21.71 13.84 -14.76
C GLU A 95 21.31 12.70 -13.80
N ARG A 96 21.53 11.45 -14.22
CA ARG A 96 21.33 10.29 -13.35
C ARG A 96 22.59 10.13 -12.49
N ARG A 97 22.55 10.61 -11.24
CA ARG A 97 23.64 10.40 -10.27
C ARG A 97 24.03 8.92 -10.20
N HIS A 98 25.18 8.58 -10.76
CA HIS A 98 25.78 7.27 -10.61
C HIS A 98 26.20 7.08 -9.15
N ALA A 99 25.62 6.08 -8.47
CA ALA A 99 26.06 5.69 -7.14
C ALA A 99 27.51 5.13 -7.21
N SER A 100 28.32 5.46 -6.21
CA SER A 100 29.78 5.34 -6.26
C SER A 100 30.30 3.92 -6.49
N ARG A 101 31.42 3.83 -7.23
CA ARG A 101 32.25 2.63 -7.39
C ARG A 101 32.63 2.02 -6.02
N THR A 102 32.51 0.70 -5.90
CA THR A 102 33.21 -0.09 -4.87
C THR A 102 33.79 -1.37 -5.46
N SER A 103 34.97 -1.74 -4.94
CA SER A 103 35.83 -2.90 -5.21
C SER A 103 36.81 -2.72 -6.39
N GLY A 104 38.13 -2.92 -6.25
CA GLY A 104 38.92 -3.52 -5.16
C GLY A 104 39.40 -4.93 -5.50
N HIS A 105 40.69 -5.23 -5.26
CA HIS A 105 41.43 -6.49 -5.57
C HIS A 105 41.62 -6.82 -7.07
N GLU A 106 42.68 -7.44 -7.63
CA GLU A 106 44.05 -7.92 -7.25
C GLU A 106 44.83 -8.13 -8.59
N HIS A 107 46.16 -8.27 -8.75
CA HIS A 107 47.41 -7.93 -8.02
C HIS A 107 48.56 -7.87 -9.11
N PRO A 108 49.90 -7.77 -8.85
CA PRO A 108 50.93 -7.78 -9.91
C PRO A 108 51.35 -9.18 -10.39
#